data_AF-A0ABD5AXL2-F1
#
_entry.id   AF-A0ABD5AXL2-F1
#
_cell.length_a   1.000
_cell.length_b   1.000
_cell.length_c   1.000
_cell.angle_alpha   90.00
_cell.angle_beta   90.00
_cell.angle_gamma   90.00
#
_symmetry.space_group_name_H-M   'P 1'
#
loop_
_entity.id
_entity.type
_entity.pdbx_description
1 polymer ?
#
loop_
_entity_poly.entity_id
_entity_poly.type
_entity_poly.pdbx_seq_one_letter_code
_entity_poly.pdbx_strand_id
1 'polypeptide(L)'
;METTNEIIKLFAAFLVFAGSIIALISAIGLVRFQDVFLRIHAATKASTLAVLLTLVGVFIYFIFAQGYVSVRTILALVFINITSPVGGHLISRAAFRTGAYMYQKHPTTEDDSDLNKADLDPEEQRKIRVEKRVKRRQKIYSRLDDD
;
A
#
# COMPACT_ATOMS: atom_id res chain seq x y z
N MET A 1 15.98 11.53 41.35
CA MET A 1 14.75 11.79 40.56
C MET A 1 15.06 12.62 39.31
N GLU A 2 15.90 13.66 39.40
CA GLU A 2 16.29 14.46 38.22
C GLU A 2 16.96 13.63 37.10
N THR A 3 17.92 12.76 37.44
CA THR A 3 18.60 11.92 36.44
C THR A 3 17.66 10.98 35.69
N THR A 4 16.66 10.43 36.38
CA THR A 4 15.62 9.58 35.77
C THR A 4 14.80 10.36 34.75
N ASN A 5 14.42 11.60 35.08
CA ASN A 5 13.66 12.45 34.17
C ASN A 5 14.49 12.85 32.94
N GLU A 6 15.78 13.12 33.10
CA GLU A 6 16.68 13.41 31.98
C GLU A 6 16.82 12.20 31.04
N ILE A 7 16.96 10.98 31.56
CA ILE A 7 17.00 9.76 30.75
C ILE A 7 15.70 9.59 29.95
N ILE A 8 14.55 9.83 30.57
CA ILE A 8 13.25 9.71 29.91
C ILE A 8 13.08 10.75 28.80
N LYS A 9 13.51 12.00 29.03
CA LYS A 9 13.51 13.05 27.99
C LYS A 9 14.35 12.64 26.79
N LEU A 10 15.54 12.10 27.03
CA LEU A 10 16.46 11.66 25.98
C LEU A 10 15.88 10.47 25.21
N PHE A 11 15.26 9.51 25.91
CA PHE A 11 14.59 8.37 25.29
C PHE A 11 13.38 8.80 24.44
N ALA A 12 12.54 9.72 24.95
CA ALA A 12 11.42 10.27 24.20
C ALA A 12 11.89 11.04 22.95
N ALA A 13 12.95 11.85 23.07
CA ALA A 13 13.55 12.56 21.95
C ALA A 13 14.09 11.59 20.89
N PHE A 14 14.73 10.49 21.31
CA PHE A 14 15.20 9.44 20.40
C PHE A 14 14.03 8.79 19.64
N LEU A 15 12.92 8.48 20.32
CA LEU A 15 11.72 7.90 19.69
C LEU A 15 11.12 8.84 18.63
N VAL A 16 11.02 10.13 18.95
CA VAL A 16 10.53 11.17 18.04
C VAL A 16 11.46 11.32 16.83
N PHE A 17 12.77 11.33 17.07
CA PHE A 17 13.77 11.42 16.01
C PHE A 17 13.73 10.20 15.08
N ALA A 18 13.67 8.98 15.63
CA ALA A 18 13.51 7.76 14.85
C ALA A 18 12.22 7.77 14.03
N GLY A 19 11.09 8.19 14.63
CA GLY A 19 9.82 8.34 13.92
C GLY A 19 9.90 9.37 12.79
N SER A 20 10.62 10.48 12.97
CA SER A 20 10.85 11.48 11.92
C SER A 20 11.65 10.94 10.73
N ILE A 21 12.68 10.11 10.99
CA ILE A 21 13.44 9.45 9.92
C ILE A 21 12.53 8.52 9.12
N ILE A 22 11.67 7.75 9.79
CA ILE A 22 10.73 6.83 9.13
C ILE A 22 9.68 7.62 8.34
N ALA A 23 9.21 8.77 8.84
CA ALA A 23 8.33 9.66 8.08
C ALA A 23 9.01 10.18 6.80
N LEU A 24 10.30 10.52 6.87
CA LEU A 24 11.08 10.92 5.69
C LEU A 24 11.19 9.76 4.68
N ILE A 25 11.50 8.54 5.15
CA ILE A 25 11.55 7.34 4.30
C ILE A 25 10.18 7.05 3.67
N SER A 26 9.09 7.25 4.41
CA SER A 26 7.72 7.11 3.91
C SER A 26 7.44 8.08 2.75
N ALA A 27 7.83 9.34 2.89
CA ALA A 27 7.69 10.35 1.84
C ALA A 27 8.54 10.00 0.60
N ILE A 28 9.78 9.56 0.79
CA ILE A 28 10.65 9.12 -0.30
C ILE A 28 10.05 7.89 -1.01
N GLY A 29 9.50 6.93 -0.26
CA GLY A 29 8.83 5.76 -0.80
C GLY A 29 7.65 6.14 -1.69
N LEU A 30 6.83 7.11 -1.26
CA LEU A 30 5.70 7.61 -2.04
C LEU A 30 6.13 8.19 -3.40
N VAL A 31 7.27 8.89 -3.45
CA VAL A 31 7.80 9.50 -4.68
C VAL A 31 8.48 8.48 -5.59
N ARG A 32 9.15 7.47 -5.02
CA ARG A 32 9.99 6.53 -5.78
C ARG A 32 9.20 5.42 -6.49
N PHE A 33 8.05 5.00 -5.95
CA PHE A 33 7.23 3.97 -6.61
C PHE A 33 6.52 4.53 -7.84
N GLN A 34 6.42 3.76 -8.92
CA GLN A 34 5.78 4.21 -10.17
C GLN A 34 4.28 3.83 -10.27
N ASP A 35 3.84 2.84 -9.49
CA ASP A 35 2.45 2.36 -9.43
C ASP A 35 1.73 2.86 -8.17
N VAL A 36 0.48 3.28 -8.34
CA VAL A 36 -0.43 3.77 -7.29
C VAL A 36 -0.60 2.76 -6.15
N PHE A 37 -0.73 1.46 -6.45
CA PHE A 37 -0.94 0.44 -5.41
C PHE A 37 0.33 0.21 -4.58
N LEU A 38 1.49 0.18 -5.25
CA LEU A 38 2.79 0.13 -4.60
C LEU A 38 3.07 1.38 -3.75
N ARG A 39 2.69 2.57 -4.23
CA ARG A 39 2.74 3.83 -3.47
C ARG A 39 1.91 3.77 -2.20
N ILE A 40 0.65 3.37 -2.30
CA ILE A 40 -0.26 3.29 -1.13
C ILE A 40 0.28 2.29 -0.11
N HIS A 41 0.73 1.12 -0.54
CA HIS A 41 1.27 0.10 0.35
C HIS A 41 2.51 0.55 1.12
N ALA A 42 3.46 1.16 0.40
CA ALA A 42 4.68 1.69 1.00
C ALA A 42 4.39 2.86 1.93
N ALA A 43 3.54 3.79 1.51
CA ALA A 43 3.19 4.98 2.29
C ALA A 43 2.44 4.61 3.56
N THR A 44 1.40 3.77 3.49
CA THR A 44 0.61 3.39 4.67
C THR A 44 1.41 2.66 5.73
N LYS A 45 2.21 1.64 5.35
CA LYS A 45 3.03 0.87 6.31
C LYS A 45 4.07 1.74 7.02
N ALA A 46 4.79 2.57 6.27
CA ALA A 46 5.83 3.41 6.84
C ALA A 46 5.25 4.60 7.64
N SER A 47 4.14 5.19 7.17
CA SER A 47 3.51 6.34 7.80
C SER A 47 2.87 6.00 9.15
N THR A 48 2.14 4.87 9.24
CA THR A 48 1.53 4.47 10.53
C THR A 48 2.58 4.23 11.59
N LEU A 49 3.69 3.57 11.23
CA LEU A 49 4.78 3.31 12.17
C LEU A 49 5.50 4.59 12.58
N ALA A 50 5.72 5.53 11.66
CA ALA A 50 6.30 6.84 11.96
C ALA A 50 5.44 7.65 12.95
N VAL A 51 4.13 7.72 12.70
CA VAL A 51 3.15 8.40 13.56
C VAL A 51 3.06 7.73 14.93
N LEU A 52 3.04 6.40 14.97
CA LEU A 52 3.05 5.64 16.23
C LEU A 52 4.28 5.97 17.08
N LEU A 53 5.49 5.91 16.51
CA LEU A 53 6.73 6.21 17.24
C LEU A 53 6.77 7.66 17.75
N THR A 54 6.41 8.62 16.89
CA THR A 54 6.43 10.05 17.28
C THR A 54 5.40 10.36 18.36
N LEU A 55 4.15 9.93 18.22
CA LEU A 55 3.13 10.23 19.22
C LEU A 55 3.33 9.47 20.52
N VAL A 56 3.83 8.23 20.49
CA VAL A 56 4.19 7.50 21.72
C VAL A 56 5.35 8.19 22.43
N GLY A 57 6.38 8.66 21.72
CA GLY A 57 7.46 9.44 22.31
C GLY A 57 6.98 10.73 22.99
N VAL A 58 6.10 11.46 22.30
CA VAL A 58 5.45 12.66 22.86
C VAL A 58 4.58 12.32 24.07
N PHE A 59 3.85 11.22 24.03
CA PHE A 59 3.01 10.77 25.14
C PHE A 59 3.82 10.43 26.40
N ILE A 60 4.94 9.71 26.24
CA ILE A 60 5.88 9.41 27.32
C ILE A 60 6.45 10.71 27.91
N TYR A 61 6.83 11.67 27.07
CA TYR A 61 7.32 12.96 27.54
C TYR A 61 6.29 13.70 28.40
N PHE A 62 5.02 13.77 27.98
CA PHE A 62 3.99 14.45 28.76
C PHE A 62 3.70 13.77 30.10
N ILE A 63 3.64 12.44 30.14
CA ILE A 63 3.38 11.69 31.38
C ILE A 63 4.52 11.87 32.38
N PHE A 64 5.76 11.64 31.94
CA PHE A 64 6.90 11.53 32.87
C PHE A 64 7.64 12.85 33.10
N ALA A 65 7.69 13.75 32.11
CA ALA A 65 8.39 15.03 32.26
C ALA A 65 7.47 16.15 32.77
N GLN A 66 6.18 16.13 32.39
CA GLN A 66 5.22 17.18 32.74
C GLN A 66 4.17 16.73 33.77
N GLY A 67 4.04 15.42 34.02
CA GLY A 67 3.17 14.88 35.07
C GLY A 67 1.68 14.86 34.73
N TYR A 68 1.29 15.06 33.46
CA TYR A 68 -0.11 15.02 33.05
C TYR A 68 -0.33 14.25 31.75
N VAL A 69 -1.52 13.66 31.62
CA VAL A 69 -1.92 12.90 30.43
C VAL A 69 -2.62 13.85 29.44
N SER A 70 -2.01 14.06 28.28
CA SER A 70 -2.62 14.85 27.21
C SER A 70 -3.66 14.03 26.44
N VAL A 71 -4.94 14.30 26.68
CA VAL A 71 -6.07 13.69 25.94
C VAL A 71 -5.94 13.94 24.44
N ARG A 72 -5.43 15.11 24.04
CA ARG A 72 -5.21 15.47 22.64
C ARG A 72 -4.22 14.54 21.93
N THR A 73 -3.18 14.09 22.63
CA THR A 73 -2.17 13.17 22.07
C THR A 73 -2.78 11.78 21.82
N ILE A 74 -3.60 11.29 22.76
CA ILE A 74 -4.30 10.01 22.60
C ILE A 74 -5.32 10.10 21.44
N LEU A 75 -6.10 11.19 21.38
CA LEU A 75 -7.04 11.41 20.29
C LEU A 75 -6.32 11.45 18.94
N ALA A 76 -5.22 12.18 18.83
CA ALA A 76 -4.44 12.25 17.60
C ALA A 76 -3.89 10.87 17.19
N LEU A 77 -3.42 10.08 18.15
CA LEU A 77 -2.91 8.73 17.89
C LEU A 77 -3.99 7.84 17.28
N VAL A 78 -5.16 7.77 17.90
CA VAL A 78 -6.26 6.92 17.43
C VAL A 78 -6.83 7.46 16.13
N PHE A 79 -7.10 8.76 16.05
CA PHE A 79 -7.74 9.37 14.90
C PHE A 79 -6.90 9.25 13.63
N ILE A 80 -5.59 9.54 13.70
CA ILE A 80 -4.69 9.44 12.54
C ILE A 80 -4.53 7.98 12.09
N ASN A 81 -4.40 7.04 13.04
CA ASN A 81 -4.24 5.61 12.71
C ASN A 81 -5.50 4.97 12.13
N ILE A 82 -6.70 5.47 12.45
CA ILE A 82 -7.95 5.01 11.81
C ILE A 82 -8.14 5.70 10.45
N THR A 83 -7.84 6.99 10.35
CA THR A 83 -8.04 7.76 9.11
C THR A 83 -7.11 7.31 8.00
N SER A 84 -5.86 6.97 8.31
CA SER A 84 -4.85 6.53 7.33
C SER A 84 -5.27 5.28 6.51
N PRO A 85 -5.67 4.14 7.11
CA PRO A 85 -6.11 2.97 6.36
C PRO A 85 -7.43 3.20 5.61
N VAL A 86 -8.36 3.98 6.17
CA VAL A 86 -9.62 4.32 5.48
C VAL A 86 -9.33 5.16 4.24
N GLY A 87 -8.48 6.18 4.35
CA GLY A 87 -8.04 7.00 3.22
C GLY A 87 -7.32 6.16 2.16
N GLY A 88 -6.39 5.30 2.56
CA GLY A 88 -5.68 4.39 1.66
C GLY A 88 -6.62 3.43 0.92
N HIS A 89 -7.63 2.88 1.60
CA HIS A 89 -8.62 2.00 0.98
C HIS A 89 -9.50 2.73 -0.05
N LEU A 90 -9.95 3.95 0.27
CA LEU A 90 -10.74 4.77 -0.65
C LEU A 90 -9.93 5.17 -1.90
N ILE A 91 -8.66 5.56 -1.73
CA ILE A 91 -7.76 5.88 -2.84
C ILE A 91 -7.53 4.63 -3.71
N SER A 92 -7.32 3.47 -3.10
CA SER A 92 -7.16 2.19 -3.82
C SER A 92 -8.39 1.84 -4.64
N ARG A 93 -9.60 1.98 -4.07
CA ARG A 93 -10.87 1.73 -4.77
C ARG A 93 -11.10 2.72 -5.91
N ALA A 94 -10.75 3.98 -5.72
CA ALA A 94 -10.82 5.01 -6.76
C ALA A 94 -9.84 4.70 -7.91
N ALA A 95 -8.58 4.39 -7.57
CA ALA A 95 -7.55 4.04 -8.53
C ALA A 95 -7.92 2.81 -9.38
N PHE A 96 -8.52 1.80 -8.75
CA PHE A 96 -9.05 0.63 -9.46
C PHE A 96 -10.15 1.02 -10.47
N ARG A 97 -11.09 1.89 -10.06
CA ARG A 97 -12.21 2.31 -10.91
C ARG A 97 -11.77 3.22 -12.07
N THR A 98 -10.68 3.96 -11.92
CA THR A 98 -10.09 4.80 -12.98
C THR A 98 -9.17 4.04 -13.93
N GLY A 99 -9.00 2.72 -13.75
CA GLY A 99 -8.11 1.90 -14.59
C GLY A 99 -6.63 2.18 -14.36
N ALA A 100 -6.22 2.57 -13.14
CA ALA A 100 -4.82 2.82 -12.83
C ALA A 100 -3.97 1.56 -13.09
N TYR A 101 -2.84 1.73 -13.77
CA TYR A 101 -1.94 0.65 -14.18
C TYR A 101 -1.39 -0.09 -12.96
N MET A 102 -1.83 -1.32 -12.73
CA MET A 102 -1.28 -2.22 -11.72
C MET A 102 0.03 -2.81 -12.25
N TYR A 103 1.15 -2.61 -11.55
CA TYR A 103 2.41 -3.29 -11.85
C TYR A 103 2.27 -4.78 -11.51
N GLN A 104 1.94 -5.56 -12.53
CA GLN A 104 1.96 -7.01 -12.48
C GLN A 104 3.39 -7.50 -12.70
N LYS A 105 4.06 -7.96 -11.63
CA LYS A 105 5.42 -8.55 -11.68
C LYS A 105 5.50 -9.80 -12.56
N HIS A 106 4.36 -10.40 -12.87
CA HIS A 106 4.17 -11.28 -14.01
C HIS A 106 3.00 -10.74 -14.81
N PRO A 107 3.15 -10.40 -16.10
CA PRO A 107 1.98 -10.43 -16.95
C PRO A 107 1.50 -11.88 -16.86
N THR A 108 0.32 -12.12 -16.30
CA THR A 108 -0.49 -13.26 -16.75
C THR A 108 -0.74 -13.01 -18.23
N THR A 109 0.28 -13.35 -19.01
CA THR A 109 0.12 -13.56 -20.44
C THR A 109 -0.83 -14.73 -20.48
N GLU A 110 -2.06 -14.44 -20.86
CA GLU A 110 -3.21 -15.33 -20.87
C GLU A 110 -3.99 -15.36 -19.53
N ASP A 111 -5.02 -14.50 -19.52
CA ASP A 111 -6.39 -14.97 -19.31
C ASP A 111 -6.80 -15.25 -17.85
N ASP A 112 -6.92 -14.21 -17.01
CA ASP A 112 -7.68 -14.32 -15.75
C ASP A 112 -9.20 -14.49 -15.97
N SER A 113 -9.66 -14.54 -17.23
CA SER A 113 -10.99 -15.09 -17.56
C SER A 113 -10.98 -16.62 -17.64
N ASP A 114 -9.82 -17.29 -17.64
CA ASP A 114 -9.66 -18.76 -17.61
C ASP A 114 -9.79 -19.37 -16.20
N LEU A 115 -9.68 -18.57 -15.13
CA LEU A 115 -9.92 -19.06 -13.76
C LEU A 115 -11.40 -19.41 -13.49
N ASN A 116 -12.32 -18.95 -14.34
CA ASN A 116 -13.72 -19.39 -14.37
C ASN A 116 -13.99 -20.45 -15.46
N LYS A 117 -13.00 -20.79 -16.32
CA LYS A 117 -13.19 -21.76 -17.41
C LYS A 117 -12.91 -23.20 -17.02
N ALA A 118 -12.20 -23.43 -15.92
CA ALA A 118 -12.01 -24.77 -15.36
C ALA A 118 -13.33 -25.38 -14.87
N ASP A 119 -14.29 -24.54 -14.47
CA ASP A 119 -15.64 -24.94 -14.04
C ASP A 119 -16.69 -24.88 -15.18
N LEU A 120 -16.31 -24.48 -16.40
CA LEU A 120 -17.21 -24.50 -17.56
C LEU A 120 -17.39 -25.91 -18.10
N ASP A 121 -18.59 -26.19 -18.63
CA ASP A 121 -18.90 -27.41 -19.38
C ASP A 121 -17.79 -27.70 -20.42
N PRO A 122 -17.26 -28.94 -20.49
CA PRO A 122 -16.28 -29.35 -21.50
C PRO A 122 -16.58 -28.89 -22.93
N GLU A 123 -17.86 -28.73 -23.30
CA GLU A 123 -18.24 -28.26 -24.63
C GLU A 123 -17.88 -26.78 -24.88
N GLU A 124 -18.04 -25.93 -23.88
CA GLU A 124 -17.78 -24.49 -23.97
C GLU A 124 -16.27 -24.21 -24.00
N GLN A 125 -15.50 -24.97 -23.22
CA GLN A 125 -14.03 -24.97 -23.29
C GLN A 125 -13.53 -25.36 -24.69
N ARG A 126 -14.20 -26.31 -25.36
CA ARG A 126 -13.85 -26.75 -26.71
C ARG A 126 -14.08 -25.64 -27.73
N LYS A 127 -15.20 -24.91 -27.65
CA LYS A 127 -15.52 -23.79 -28.55
C LYS A 127 -14.47 -22.68 -28.44
N ILE A 128 -14.11 -22.31 -27.22
CA ILE A 128 -13.10 -21.27 -26.95
C ILE A 128 -11.72 -21.68 -27.47
N ARG A 129 -11.33 -22.95 -27.28
CA ARG A 129 -10.04 -23.48 -27.80
C ARG A 129 -10.00 -23.49 -29.33
N VAL A 130 -11.12 -23.80 -29.98
CA VAL A 130 -11.25 -23.77 -31.44
C VAL A 130 -11.18 -22.33 -31.94
N GLU A 131 -11.90 -21.40 -31.32
CA GLU A 131 -11.91 -19.99 -31.72
C GLU A 131 -10.52 -19.36 -31.58
N LYS A 132 -9.81 -19.61 -30.47
CA LYS A 132 -8.42 -19.16 -30.28
C LYS A 132 -7.49 -19.69 -31.39
N ARG A 133 -7.68 -20.93 -31.86
CA ARG A 133 -6.90 -21.51 -32.97
C ARG A 133 -7.23 -20.88 -34.31
N VAL A 134 -8.51 -20.59 -34.58
CA VAL A 134 -8.96 -19.95 -35.82
C VAL A 134 -8.41 -18.53 -35.92
N LYS A 135 -8.52 -17.73 -34.85
CA LYS A 135 -7.95 -16.36 -34.83
C LYS A 135 -6.43 -16.36 -35.03
N ARG A 136 -5.71 -17.32 -34.42
CA ARG A 136 -4.27 -17.49 -34.64
C ARG A 136 -3.94 -17.78 -36.10
N ARG A 137 -4.71 -18.65 -36.76
CA ARG A 137 -4.55 -18.97 -38.18
C ARG A 137 -4.85 -17.77 -39.08
N GLN A 138 -5.95 -17.07 -38.85
CA GLN A 138 -6.29 -15.85 -39.60
C GLN A 138 -5.18 -14.79 -39.51
N LYS A 139 -4.59 -14.61 -38.32
CA LYS A 139 -3.47 -13.67 -38.13
C LYS A 139 -2.18 -14.10 -38.85
N ILE A 140 -1.99 -15.40 -39.06
CA ILE A 140 -0.85 -15.92 -39.84
C ILE A 140 -1.09 -15.70 -41.33
N TYR A 141 -2.30 -15.97 -41.82
CA TYR A 141 -2.64 -15.75 -43.23
C TYR A 141 -2.60 -14.27 -43.61
N SER A 142 -3.11 -13.37 -42.76
CA SER A 142 -3.05 -11.94 -43.03
C SER A 142 -1.63 -11.37 -43.05
N ARG A 143 -0.63 -12.07 -42.49
CA ARG A 143 0.78 -11.66 -42.56
C ARG A 143 1.51 -12.22 -43.78
N LEU A 144 0.93 -13.21 -44.45
CA LEU A 144 1.50 -13.81 -45.66
C LEU A 144 1.04 -13.08 -46.93
N ASP A 145 -0.05 -12.31 -46.85
CA ASP A 145 -0.57 -11.48 -47.96
C ASP A 145 0.08 -10.07 -48.02
N ASP A 146 0.87 -9.70 -47.01
CA ASP A 146 1.55 -8.38 -46.91
C ASP A 146 3.01 -8.39 -47.45
N ASP A 147 3.53 -9.55 -47.88
CA ASP A 147 4.88 -9.75 -48.49
C ASP A 147 4.77 -10.05 -50.00
#